data_AF-A0AAD5PKU8-F1
#
_entry.id   AF-A0AAD5PKU8-F1
#
_cell.length_a   1.000
_cell.length_b   1.000
_cell.length_c   1.000
_cell.angle_alpha   90.00
_cell.angle_beta   90.00
_cell.angle_gamma   90.00
#
_symmetry.space_group_name_H-M   'P 1'
#
loop_
_entity.id
_entity.type
_entity.pdbx_description
1 polymer ?
#
loop_
_entity_poly.entity_id
_entity_poly.type
_entity_poly.pdbx_seq_one_letter_code
_entity_poly.pdbx_strand_id
1 'polypeptide(L)'
;MKSIEAKLSKGLEQEHDQVLLHTGPHHDDISLGILPHITNQLHEPSNEAHFSVLTSGFTAVTNTFVIDTLQHTKKLLDEGLIQMVNFEDFFQVGYSLKTDKDVYHFLTNVASENENARKRGLCHRVVRALVIIYEVKNKTQLRETINDVISILKNSYDGEKNPSKIQKLKGMIREFEEELVWAHFGVQVKNVHHLRLGFYTGDIFTEQPDKTRDVAPIVEMFRKVNPTKISLTLDPEGSGPDTHYKVLQATAEAVKQWSKEKDLSELRIIGYRNVWFKFEPHEANVIVPVSLGDMSVMEDSFSNCYLSQVNASFPSYAHNGKFSTVAKRTWRYECGRVSGHCA
;
A
#
# COMPACT_ATOMS: atom_id res chain seq x y z
N MET A 1 -11.63 12.04 -32.00
CA MET A 1 -11.90 10.58 -32.09
C MET A 1 -10.62 9.80 -32.41
N LYS A 2 -9.99 9.96 -33.59
CA LYS A 2 -8.74 9.22 -33.94
C LYS A 2 -7.61 9.25 -32.90
N SER A 3 -7.40 10.37 -32.19
CA SER A 3 -6.39 10.47 -31.12
C SER A 3 -6.77 9.70 -29.85
N ILE A 4 -8.05 9.61 -29.50
CA ILE A 4 -8.52 8.88 -28.32
C ILE A 4 -8.52 7.38 -28.59
N GLU A 5 -8.94 6.95 -29.78
CA GLU A 5 -8.85 5.55 -30.22
C GLU A 5 -7.42 5.03 -30.14
N ALA A 6 -6.43 5.78 -30.63
CA ALA A 6 -5.03 5.39 -30.53
C ALA A 6 -4.53 5.25 -29.07
N LYS A 7 -4.97 6.14 -28.18
CA LYS A 7 -4.63 6.07 -26.74
C LYS A 7 -5.28 4.85 -26.05
N LEU A 8 -6.49 4.49 -26.47
CA LEU A 8 -7.21 3.29 -26.01
C LEU A 8 -6.54 2.02 -26.52
N SER A 9 -6.22 1.96 -27.82
CA SER A 9 -5.47 0.84 -28.40
C SER A 9 -4.16 0.61 -27.65
N LYS A 10 -3.43 1.68 -27.35
CA LYS A 10 -2.20 1.61 -26.55
C LYS A 10 -2.42 1.12 -25.11
N GLY A 11 -3.55 1.45 -24.48
CA GLY A 11 -3.90 0.93 -23.16
C GLY A 11 -4.38 -0.52 -23.15
N LEU A 12 -4.72 -1.06 -24.32
CA LEU A 12 -5.10 -2.46 -24.54
C LEU A 12 -3.93 -3.33 -25.01
N GLU A 13 -2.76 -2.75 -25.29
CA GLU A 13 -1.57 -3.50 -25.67
C GLU A 13 -1.15 -4.44 -24.52
N GLN A 14 -1.08 -5.73 -24.82
CA GLN A 14 -0.57 -6.73 -23.91
C GLN A 14 0.97 -6.67 -23.88
N GLU A 15 1.53 -6.64 -22.67
CA GLU A 15 2.97 -6.58 -22.47
C GLU A 15 3.44 -7.97 -22.04
N HIS A 16 4.50 -8.48 -22.68
CA HIS A 16 5.07 -9.81 -22.41
C HIS A 16 6.52 -9.68 -21.97
N ASP A 17 7.01 -10.67 -21.22
CA ASP A 17 8.41 -10.78 -20.76
C ASP A 17 8.90 -9.50 -20.03
N GLN A 18 8.03 -8.85 -19.26
CA GLN A 18 8.36 -7.63 -18.53
C GLN A 18 8.66 -7.88 -17.06
N VAL A 19 9.58 -7.07 -16.53
CA VAL A 19 9.75 -6.91 -15.08
C VAL A 19 9.13 -5.56 -14.68
N LEU A 20 7.95 -5.64 -14.08
CA LEU A 20 7.10 -4.52 -13.74
C LEU A 20 7.34 -4.08 -12.29
N LEU A 21 7.65 -2.81 -12.09
CA LEU A 21 7.73 -2.21 -10.76
C LEU A 21 6.66 -1.12 -10.62
N HIS A 22 5.60 -1.43 -9.89
CA HIS A 22 4.57 -0.48 -9.55
C HIS A 22 4.94 0.23 -8.25
N THR A 23 5.00 1.56 -8.28
CA THR A 23 5.40 2.37 -7.12
C THR A 23 4.28 3.32 -6.71
N GLY A 24 4.07 3.46 -5.40
CA GLY A 24 3.07 4.35 -4.82
C GLY A 24 3.62 5.11 -3.61
N PRO A 25 3.21 6.37 -3.39
CA PRO A 25 3.59 7.11 -2.18
C PRO A 25 3.12 6.41 -0.91
N HIS A 26 1.86 5.98 -0.87
CA HIS A 26 1.22 5.24 0.21
C HIS A 26 0.57 3.96 -0.31
N HIS A 27 0.24 3.04 0.60
CA HIS A 27 -0.17 1.67 0.29
C HIS A 27 -1.41 1.60 -0.64
N ASP A 28 -2.43 2.43 -0.43
CA ASP A 28 -3.64 2.47 -1.26
C ASP A 28 -3.45 3.06 -2.67
N ASP A 29 -2.42 3.88 -2.89
CA ASP A 29 -2.30 4.71 -4.08
C ASP A 29 -2.18 3.92 -5.39
N ILE A 30 -1.45 2.80 -5.38
CA ILE A 30 -1.30 1.96 -6.57
C ILE A 30 -2.66 1.35 -6.95
N SER A 31 -3.37 0.78 -5.96
CA SER A 31 -4.66 0.14 -6.19
C SER A 31 -5.74 1.14 -6.64
N LEU A 32 -5.76 2.34 -6.06
CA LEU A 32 -6.73 3.38 -6.40
C LEU A 32 -6.44 4.06 -7.75
N GLY A 33 -5.17 4.09 -8.17
CA GLY A 33 -4.75 4.80 -9.37
C GLY A 33 -4.79 3.96 -10.65
N ILE A 34 -4.33 2.70 -10.58
CA ILE A 34 -3.89 1.94 -11.75
C ILE A 34 -4.31 0.44 -11.72
N LEU A 35 -5.08 -0.02 -10.72
CA LEU A 35 -5.43 -1.44 -10.60
C LEU A 35 -5.96 -2.13 -11.87
N PRO A 36 -6.88 -1.56 -12.68
CA PRO A 36 -7.37 -2.23 -13.89
C PRO A 36 -6.28 -2.49 -14.95
N HIS A 37 -5.26 -1.63 -14.99
CA HIS A 37 -4.08 -1.85 -15.84
C HIS A 37 -3.22 -3.01 -15.31
N ILE A 38 -3.03 -3.04 -13.99
CA ILE A 38 -2.22 -4.06 -13.31
C ILE A 38 -2.87 -5.44 -13.43
N THR A 39 -4.19 -5.56 -13.27
CA THR A 39 -4.88 -6.85 -13.40
C THR A 39 -4.68 -7.46 -14.78
N ASN A 40 -4.67 -6.66 -15.84
CA ASN A 40 -4.35 -7.14 -17.18
C ASN A 40 -2.90 -7.64 -17.29
N GLN A 41 -1.96 -6.94 -16.67
CA GLN A 41 -0.54 -7.33 -16.66
C GLN A 41 -0.28 -8.60 -15.84
N LEU A 42 -1.00 -8.80 -14.73
CA LEU A 42 -0.88 -9.98 -13.87
C LEU A 42 -1.45 -11.26 -14.52
N HIS A 43 -2.35 -11.12 -15.49
CA HIS A 43 -2.86 -12.26 -16.26
C HIS A 43 -1.87 -12.78 -17.31
N GLU A 44 -0.79 -12.06 -17.59
CA GLU A 44 0.26 -12.48 -18.51
C GLU A 44 1.39 -13.20 -17.75
N PRO A 45 1.52 -14.54 -17.87
CA PRO A 45 2.45 -15.32 -17.04
C PRO A 45 3.93 -15.06 -17.32
N SER A 46 4.28 -14.50 -18.48
CA SER A 46 5.65 -14.10 -18.79
C SER A 46 6.12 -12.86 -18.01
N ASN A 47 5.20 -12.10 -17.42
CA ASN A 47 5.55 -10.93 -16.63
C ASN A 47 5.88 -11.28 -15.17
N GLU A 48 6.84 -10.55 -14.62
CA GLU A 48 7.11 -10.50 -13.19
C GLU A 48 6.68 -9.14 -12.64
N ALA A 49 5.83 -9.13 -11.59
CA ALA A 49 5.34 -7.90 -10.99
C ALA A 49 5.84 -7.72 -9.55
N HIS A 50 6.31 -6.51 -9.27
CA HIS A 50 6.69 -6.01 -7.95
C HIS A 50 5.92 -4.75 -7.60
N PHE A 51 5.65 -4.59 -6.32
CA PHE A 51 4.92 -3.47 -5.76
C PHE A 51 5.78 -2.81 -4.68
N SER A 52 5.94 -1.49 -4.74
CA SER A 52 6.83 -0.76 -3.85
C SER A 52 6.13 0.47 -3.31
N VAL A 53 5.82 0.44 -2.02
CA VAL A 53 5.28 1.59 -1.31
C VAL A 53 6.42 2.37 -0.67
N LEU A 54 6.46 3.66 -0.94
CA LEU A 54 7.62 4.48 -0.64
C LEU A 54 7.57 5.05 0.78
N THR A 55 6.40 5.46 1.27
CA THR A 55 6.25 5.93 2.66
C THR A 55 5.47 4.95 3.52
N SER A 56 5.53 5.12 4.84
CA SER A 56 4.86 4.23 5.78
C SER A 56 3.35 4.48 5.91
N GLY A 57 2.85 5.65 5.49
CA GLY A 57 1.42 5.99 5.58
C GLY A 57 0.83 5.95 6.99
N PHE A 58 1.67 5.95 8.04
CA PHE A 58 1.21 5.71 9.41
C PHE A 58 0.26 6.78 9.92
N THR A 59 0.28 7.99 9.35
CA THR A 59 -0.63 9.07 9.77
C THR A 59 -2.08 8.76 9.44
N ALA A 60 -2.32 7.86 8.46
CA ALA A 60 -3.64 7.44 8.04
C ALA A 60 -4.29 6.38 8.96
N VAL A 61 -3.56 5.88 9.97
CA VAL A 61 -4.09 4.88 10.92
C VAL A 61 -4.49 5.59 12.22
N THR A 62 -5.77 5.49 12.56
CA THR A 62 -6.33 6.15 13.75
C THR A 62 -5.87 5.48 15.06
N ASN A 63 -5.84 6.24 16.16
CA ASN A 63 -5.53 5.69 17.49
C ASN A 63 -6.58 4.63 17.87
N THR A 64 -7.85 4.91 17.63
CA THR A 64 -8.97 3.99 17.89
C THR A 64 -8.80 2.66 17.19
N PHE A 65 -8.45 2.64 15.91
CA PHE A 65 -8.22 1.39 15.17
C PHE A 65 -7.12 0.53 15.82
N VAL A 66 -6.01 1.16 16.23
CA VAL A 66 -4.91 0.44 16.89
C VAL A 66 -5.34 -0.05 18.27
N ILE A 67 -6.04 0.77 19.06
CA ILE A 67 -6.55 0.39 20.39
C ILE A 67 -7.47 -0.83 20.29
N ASP A 68 -8.45 -0.79 19.38
CA ASP A 68 -9.42 -1.87 19.20
C ASP A 68 -8.73 -3.17 18.75
N THR A 69 -7.78 -3.05 17.82
CA THR A 69 -6.97 -4.18 17.35
C THR A 69 -6.15 -4.80 18.48
N LEU A 70 -5.53 -3.97 19.32
CA LEU A 70 -4.72 -4.43 20.45
C LEU A 70 -5.58 -5.05 21.57
N GLN A 71 -6.77 -4.49 21.84
CA GLN A 71 -7.72 -5.08 22.77
C GLN A 71 -8.19 -6.46 22.29
N HIS A 72 -8.50 -6.59 20.99
CA HIS A 72 -8.86 -7.87 20.41
C HIS A 72 -7.70 -8.86 20.43
N THR A 73 -6.48 -8.40 20.11
CA THR A 73 -5.26 -9.21 20.20
C THR A 73 -5.05 -9.75 21.60
N LYS A 74 -5.21 -8.90 22.63
CA LYS A 74 -5.11 -9.30 24.04
C LYS A 74 -6.15 -10.35 24.41
N LYS A 75 -7.40 -10.17 23.99
CA LYS A 75 -8.47 -11.16 24.20
C LYS A 75 -8.11 -12.52 23.59
N LEU A 76 -7.64 -12.54 22.34
CA LEU A 76 -7.24 -13.78 21.68
C LEU A 76 -6.03 -14.45 22.35
N LEU A 77 -5.10 -13.67 22.91
CA LEU A 77 -3.99 -14.20 23.73
C LEU A 77 -4.51 -14.85 25.01
N ASP A 78 -5.48 -14.22 25.69
CA ASP A 78 -6.12 -14.75 26.91
C ASP A 78 -6.87 -16.06 26.65
N GLU A 79 -7.52 -16.16 25.50
CA GLU A 79 -8.24 -17.36 25.07
C GLU A 79 -7.32 -18.44 24.48
N GLY A 80 -6.00 -18.20 24.41
CA GLY A 80 -5.03 -19.14 23.83
C GLY A 80 -5.14 -19.32 22.31
N LEU A 81 -5.83 -18.40 21.62
CA LEU A 81 -6.13 -18.48 20.19
C LEU A 81 -5.02 -17.96 19.27
N ILE A 82 -4.00 -17.28 19.82
CA ILE A 82 -2.75 -16.94 19.11
C ILE A 82 -1.69 -17.98 19.47
N GLN A 83 -1.76 -19.16 18.84
CA GLN A 83 -0.91 -20.29 19.23
C GLN A 83 0.58 -20.09 18.93
N MET A 84 0.91 -19.22 17.97
CA MET A 84 2.30 -19.00 17.56
C MET A 84 3.20 -18.48 18.69
N VAL A 85 2.65 -17.80 19.71
CA VAL A 85 3.45 -17.34 20.87
C VAL A 85 3.88 -18.47 21.81
N ASN A 86 3.45 -19.70 21.55
CA ASN A 86 3.82 -20.88 22.35
C ASN A 86 4.99 -21.67 21.75
N PHE A 87 5.46 -21.35 20.53
CA PHE A 87 6.69 -21.94 20.03
C PHE A 87 7.89 -21.42 20.83
N GLU A 88 8.82 -22.31 21.19
CA GLU A 88 9.98 -21.97 22.04
C GLU A 88 10.85 -20.87 21.43
N ASP A 89 10.96 -20.87 20.11
CA ASP A 89 11.79 -19.94 19.33
C ASP A 89 11.03 -18.67 18.88
N PHE A 90 9.74 -18.54 19.20
CA PHE A 90 8.89 -17.46 18.67
C PHE A 90 9.48 -16.08 18.96
N PHE A 91 9.88 -15.81 20.21
CA PHE A 91 10.41 -14.51 20.63
C PHE A 91 11.90 -14.30 20.29
N GLN A 92 12.55 -15.27 19.63
CA GLN A 92 13.94 -15.18 19.21
C GLN A 92 14.06 -14.97 17.70
N VAL A 93 13.46 -15.88 16.93
CA VAL A 93 13.49 -15.87 15.45
C VAL A 93 12.13 -16.21 14.85
N GLY A 94 11.29 -16.99 15.52
CA GLY A 94 10.02 -17.46 14.96
C GLY A 94 9.05 -16.34 14.57
N TYR A 95 9.11 -15.17 15.23
CA TYR A 95 8.31 -13.99 14.89
C TYR A 95 8.57 -13.46 13.47
N SER A 96 9.75 -13.70 12.88
CA SER A 96 10.09 -13.26 11.52
C SER A 96 9.82 -14.33 10.47
N LEU A 97 9.50 -15.56 10.88
CA LEU A 97 9.29 -16.69 9.98
C LEU A 97 7.81 -16.88 9.62
N LYS A 98 7.58 -17.36 8.39
CA LYS A 98 6.26 -17.78 7.88
C LYS A 98 5.21 -16.66 7.98
N THR A 99 5.60 -15.42 7.74
CA THR A 99 4.71 -14.24 7.73
C THR A 99 3.58 -14.37 6.72
N ASP A 100 3.82 -15.06 5.60
CA ASP A 100 2.80 -15.34 4.58
C ASP A 100 1.60 -16.11 5.14
N LYS A 101 1.79 -16.89 6.22
CA LYS A 101 0.67 -17.56 6.89
C LYS A 101 -0.34 -16.59 7.47
N ASP A 102 0.07 -15.39 7.88
CA ASP A 102 -0.83 -14.38 8.42
C ASP A 102 -1.73 -13.84 7.30
N VAL A 103 -1.14 -13.59 6.11
CA VAL A 103 -1.82 -13.18 4.87
C VAL A 103 -2.81 -14.26 4.42
N TYR A 104 -2.35 -15.52 4.29
CA TYR A 104 -3.23 -16.62 3.89
C TYR A 104 -4.35 -16.85 4.91
N HIS A 105 -4.05 -16.81 6.21
CA HIS A 105 -5.07 -16.92 7.25
C HIS A 105 -6.14 -15.86 7.07
N PHE A 106 -5.72 -14.62 6.82
CA PHE A 106 -6.65 -13.52 6.62
C PHE A 106 -7.52 -13.73 5.38
N LEU A 107 -6.90 -13.92 4.20
CA LEU A 107 -7.61 -13.99 2.91
C LEU A 107 -8.52 -15.21 2.79
N THR A 108 -8.12 -16.39 3.29
CA THR A 108 -9.01 -17.57 3.33
C THR A 108 -10.26 -17.31 4.17
N ASN A 109 -10.16 -16.50 5.23
CA ASN A 109 -11.29 -16.15 6.07
C ASN A 109 -12.11 -14.95 5.55
N VAL A 110 -11.57 -14.16 4.62
CA VAL A 110 -12.39 -13.29 3.75
C VAL A 110 -13.30 -14.17 2.88
N ALA A 111 -12.72 -15.14 2.16
CA ALA A 111 -13.47 -16.03 1.28
C ALA A 111 -14.51 -16.90 2.01
N SER A 112 -14.25 -17.24 3.29
CA SER A 112 -15.17 -18.04 4.11
C SER A 112 -16.14 -17.20 4.95
N GLU A 113 -16.19 -15.88 4.73
CA GLU A 113 -17.02 -14.92 5.47
C GLU A 113 -16.87 -15.01 7.01
N ASN A 114 -15.69 -15.41 7.49
CA ASN A 114 -15.41 -15.60 8.91
C ASN A 114 -14.71 -14.38 9.49
N GLU A 115 -15.51 -13.41 9.94
CA GLU A 115 -15.00 -12.14 10.47
C GLU A 115 -14.03 -12.32 11.66
N ASN A 116 -14.32 -13.25 12.57
CA ASN A 116 -13.49 -13.48 13.75
C ASN A 116 -12.11 -14.04 13.37
N ALA A 117 -12.07 -15.01 12.46
CA ALA A 117 -10.81 -15.58 11.99
C ALA A 117 -10.03 -14.60 11.10
N ARG A 118 -10.73 -13.76 10.33
CA ARG A 118 -10.11 -12.63 9.61
C ARG A 118 -9.42 -11.67 10.57
N LYS A 119 -10.11 -11.23 11.63
CA LYS A 119 -9.52 -10.37 12.69
C LYS A 119 -8.33 -11.04 13.38
N ARG A 120 -8.36 -12.35 13.59
CA ARG A 120 -7.23 -13.11 14.12
C ARG A 120 -5.99 -13.04 13.22
N GLY A 121 -6.16 -13.04 11.89
CA GLY A 121 -5.06 -12.84 10.95
C GLY A 121 -4.31 -11.52 11.16
N LEU A 122 -5.06 -10.41 11.31
CA LEU A 122 -4.48 -9.11 11.68
C LEU A 122 -3.77 -9.16 13.04
N CYS A 123 -4.37 -9.83 14.03
CA CYS A 123 -3.77 -9.96 15.36
C CYS A 123 -2.44 -10.74 15.34
N HIS A 124 -2.31 -11.76 14.48
CA HIS A 124 -1.03 -12.45 14.29
C HIS A 124 0.04 -11.47 13.82
N ARG A 125 -0.26 -10.70 12.77
CA ARG A 125 0.69 -9.71 12.25
C ARG A 125 1.06 -8.64 13.28
N VAL A 126 0.09 -8.14 14.06
CA VAL A 126 0.31 -7.17 15.12
C VAL A 126 1.20 -7.72 16.23
N VAL A 127 1.01 -8.98 16.65
CA VAL A 127 1.91 -9.61 17.62
C VAL A 127 3.35 -9.63 17.12
N ARG A 128 3.59 -10.01 15.85
CA ARG A 128 4.94 -9.98 15.26
C ARG A 128 5.51 -8.57 15.23
N ALA A 129 4.69 -7.59 14.83
CA ALA A 129 5.10 -6.18 14.81
C ALA A 129 5.52 -5.69 16.20
N LEU A 130 4.76 -6.02 17.24
CA LEU A 130 5.11 -5.67 18.62
C LEU A 130 6.43 -6.31 19.06
N VAL A 131 6.64 -7.60 18.75
CA VAL A 131 7.91 -8.29 19.04
C VAL A 131 9.09 -7.60 18.35
N ILE A 132 8.94 -7.22 17.07
CA ILE A 132 9.97 -6.54 16.30
C ILE A 132 10.26 -5.12 16.84
N ILE A 133 9.23 -4.35 17.16
CA ILE A 133 9.37 -2.92 17.51
C ILE A 133 9.84 -2.74 18.95
N TYR A 134 9.36 -3.57 19.86
CA TYR A 134 9.61 -3.46 21.30
C TYR A 134 10.60 -4.50 21.81
N GLU A 135 11.14 -5.35 20.92
CA GLU A 135 12.11 -6.41 21.24
C GLU A 135 11.59 -7.34 22.34
N VAL A 136 10.30 -7.66 22.29
CA VAL A 136 9.61 -8.47 23.30
C VAL A 136 10.23 -9.87 23.39
N LYS A 137 10.51 -10.33 24.61
CA LYS A 137 11.23 -11.59 24.87
C LYS A 137 10.33 -12.74 25.32
N ASN A 138 9.12 -12.47 25.78
CA ASN A 138 8.20 -13.50 26.26
C ASN A 138 6.73 -13.01 26.29
N LYS A 139 5.81 -13.93 26.61
CA LYS A 139 4.37 -13.67 26.67
C LYS A 139 3.97 -12.61 27.71
N THR A 140 4.65 -12.55 28.86
CA THR A 140 4.35 -11.55 29.89
C THR A 140 4.68 -10.15 29.38
N GLN A 141 5.89 -9.97 28.85
CA GLN A 141 6.32 -8.69 28.27
C GLN A 141 5.45 -8.29 27.06
N LEU A 142 4.97 -9.24 26.26
CA LEU A 142 4.04 -8.96 25.17
C LEU A 142 2.75 -8.31 25.70
N ARG A 143 2.19 -8.85 26.79
CA ARG A 143 0.96 -8.32 27.40
C ARG A 143 1.18 -6.93 28.00
N GLU A 144 2.30 -6.72 28.68
CA GLU A 144 2.69 -5.42 29.23
C GLU A 144 2.82 -4.39 28.11
N THR A 145 3.54 -4.74 27.04
CA THR A 145 3.70 -3.89 25.85
C THR A 145 2.34 -3.51 25.24
N ILE A 146 1.41 -4.48 25.11
CA ILE A 146 0.06 -4.19 24.61
C ILE A 146 -0.65 -3.17 25.50
N ASN A 147 -0.60 -3.36 26.83
CA ASN A 147 -1.25 -2.44 27.77
C ASN A 147 -0.62 -1.03 27.71
N ASP A 148 0.71 -0.94 27.61
CA ASP A 148 1.43 0.32 27.53
C ASP A 148 1.07 1.09 26.26
N VAL A 149 1.05 0.42 25.11
CA VAL A 149 0.66 1.05 23.83
C VAL A 149 -0.79 1.55 23.89
N ILE A 150 -1.72 0.74 24.44
CA ILE A 150 -3.11 1.17 24.63
C ILE A 150 -3.17 2.39 25.56
N SER A 151 -2.42 2.38 26.66
CA SER A 151 -2.39 3.47 27.63
C SER A 151 -1.90 4.78 26.99
N ILE A 152 -0.80 4.72 26.23
CA ILE A 152 -0.27 5.88 25.50
C ILE A 152 -1.34 6.42 24.55
N LEU A 153 -1.92 5.55 23.71
CA LEU A 153 -2.89 5.97 22.69
C LEU A 153 -4.18 6.54 23.27
N LYS A 154 -4.65 6.05 24.42
CA LYS A 154 -5.83 6.59 25.12
C LYS A 154 -5.59 7.97 25.73
N ASN A 155 -4.34 8.27 26.08
CA ASN A 155 -3.93 9.57 26.61
C ASN A 155 -3.47 10.55 25.51
N SER A 156 -3.48 10.12 24.24
CA SER A 156 -3.19 10.98 23.10
C SER A 156 -4.48 11.58 22.52
N TYR A 157 -4.41 12.81 22.04
CA TYR A 157 -5.51 13.44 21.33
C TYR A 157 -5.48 13.14 19.82
N ASP A 158 -6.61 13.34 19.14
CA ASP A 158 -6.72 13.10 17.70
C ASP A 158 -5.83 14.07 16.90
N GLY A 159 -5.01 13.53 16.00
CA GLY A 159 -4.03 14.31 15.23
C GLY A 159 -2.70 14.55 15.95
N GLU A 160 -2.54 14.08 17.20
CA GLU A 160 -1.24 14.12 17.89
C GLU A 160 -0.21 13.22 17.19
N LYS A 161 1.03 13.72 17.09
CA LYS A 161 2.18 12.92 16.63
C LYS A 161 2.51 11.88 17.69
N ASN A 162 2.12 10.62 17.45
CA ASN A 162 2.43 9.53 18.37
C ASN A 162 3.95 9.25 18.48
N PRO A 163 4.43 8.58 19.54
CA PRO A 163 5.81 8.12 19.65
C PRO A 163 6.28 7.27 18.45
N SER A 164 7.57 7.36 18.11
CA SER A 164 8.16 6.68 16.94
C SER A 164 7.86 5.18 16.88
N LYS A 165 7.88 4.46 18.01
CA LYS A 165 7.52 3.03 18.05
C LYS A 165 6.06 2.77 17.64
N ILE A 166 5.14 3.66 18.01
CA ILE A 166 3.72 3.55 17.65
C ILE A 166 3.50 3.96 16.19
N GLN A 167 4.22 4.98 15.69
CA GLN A 167 4.23 5.29 14.26
C GLN A 167 4.70 4.09 13.43
N LYS A 168 5.75 3.39 13.89
CA LYS A 168 6.25 2.17 13.26
C LYS A 168 5.21 1.04 13.29
N LEU A 169 4.47 0.89 14.39
CA LEU A 169 3.38 -0.10 14.49
C LEU A 169 2.25 0.20 13.50
N LYS A 170 1.80 1.46 13.42
CA LYS A 170 0.80 1.92 12.46
C LYS A 170 1.27 1.71 11.01
N GLY A 171 2.54 1.99 10.71
CA GLY A 171 3.15 1.68 9.41
C GLY A 171 3.11 0.18 9.10
N MET A 172 3.51 -0.68 10.04
CA MET A 172 3.47 -2.14 9.84
C MET A 172 2.06 -2.71 9.67
N ILE A 173 1.03 -2.04 10.18
CA ILE A 173 -0.38 -2.36 9.87
C ILE A 173 -0.67 -2.05 8.40
N ARG A 174 -0.31 -0.85 7.92
CA ARG A 174 -0.49 -0.46 6.51
C ARG A 174 0.29 -1.39 5.55
N GLU A 175 1.48 -1.82 5.94
CA GLU A 175 2.28 -2.79 5.17
C GLU A 175 1.52 -4.10 5.01
N PHE A 176 0.92 -4.61 6.09
CA PHE A 176 0.10 -5.81 6.03
C PHE A 176 -1.13 -5.63 5.13
N GLU A 177 -1.81 -4.49 5.20
CA GLU A 177 -2.94 -4.21 4.32
C GLU A 177 -2.57 -4.25 2.84
N GLU A 178 -1.38 -3.75 2.49
CA GLU A 178 -0.85 -3.82 1.13
C GLU A 178 -0.47 -5.23 0.68
N GLU A 179 0.18 -5.99 1.56
CA GLU A 179 0.47 -7.40 1.33
C GLU A 179 -0.82 -8.19 1.06
N LEU A 180 -1.91 -7.88 1.80
CA LEU A 180 -3.22 -8.48 1.59
C LEU A 180 -3.79 -8.15 0.21
N VAL A 181 -3.68 -6.90 -0.25
CA VAL A 181 -4.16 -6.50 -1.59
C VAL A 181 -3.43 -7.27 -2.67
N TRP A 182 -2.10 -7.28 -2.67
CA TRP A 182 -1.39 -7.95 -3.77
C TRP A 182 -1.51 -9.47 -3.70
N ALA A 183 -1.59 -10.06 -2.51
CA ALA A 183 -1.89 -11.47 -2.35
C ALA A 183 -3.32 -11.83 -2.79
N HIS A 184 -4.29 -10.91 -2.70
CA HIS A 184 -5.63 -11.08 -3.28
C HIS A 184 -5.57 -11.30 -4.80
N PHE A 185 -4.58 -10.71 -5.48
CA PHE A 185 -4.31 -10.90 -6.91
C PHE A 185 -3.24 -11.96 -7.21
N GLY A 186 -2.90 -12.81 -6.22
CA GLY A 186 -1.97 -13.93 -6.40
C GLY A 186 -0.48 -13.56 -6.36
N VAL A 187 -0.14 -12.31 -6.02
CA VAL A 187 1.25 -11.86 -5.89
C VAL A 187 1.84 -12.36 -4.58
N GLN A 188 3.07 -12.86 -4.62
CA GLN A 188 3.77 -13.30 -3.42
C GLN A 188 4.25 -12.10 -2.60
N VAL A 189 4.14 -12.17 -1.27
CA VAL A 189 4.54 -11.11 -0.33
C VAL A 189 6.00 -10.67 -0.54
N LYS A 190 6.90 -11.58 -0.93
CA LYS A 190 8.30 -11.26 -1.25
C LYS A 190 8.48 -10.23 -2.38
N ASN A 191 7.45 -10.03 -3.21
CA ASN A 191 7.43 -9.06 -4.31
C ASN A 191 6.76 -7.73 -3.91
N VAL A 192 6.29 -7.61 -2.67
CA VAL A 192 5.76 -6.38 -2.09
C VAL A 192 6.84 -5.77 -1.19
N HIS A 193 7.17 -4.51 -1.42
CA HIS A 193 8.28 -3.82 -0.78
C HIS A 193 7.81 -2.54 -0.09
N HIS A 194 8.37 -2.27 1.09
CA HIS A 194 8.03 -1.10 1.90
C HIS A 194 9.31 -0.33 2.25
N LEU A 195 9.56 0.79 1.58
CA LEU A 195 10.85 1.49 1.67
C LEU A 195 10.95 2.43 2.88
N ARG A 196 9.81 2.90 3.40
CA ARG A 196 9.73 3.80 4.56
C ARG A 196 10.66 5.00 4.45
N LEU A 197 10.57 5.74 3.33
CA LEU A 197 11.39 6.93 3.09
C LEU A 197 11.35 7.86 4.32
N GLY A 198 12.54 8.24 4.79
CA GLY A 198 12.74 8.86 6.09
C GLY A 198 12.29 10.32 6.18
N PHE A 199 12.01 11.00 5.06
CA PHE A 199 11.39 12.32 5.10
C PHE A 199 9.95 12.29 5.66
N TYR A 200 9.29 11.13 5.62
CA TYR A 200 7.93 10.95 6.12
C TYR A 200 7.94 10.72 7.64
N THR A 201 7.93 11.81 8.39
CA THR A 201 8.06 11.82 9.86
C THR A 201 6.77 12.12 10.61
N GLY A 202 5.68 12.45 9.89
CA GLY A 202 4.43 12.92 10.48
C GLY A 202 4.49 14.35 11.00
N ASP A 203 5.55 15.10 10.69
CA ASP A 203 5.63 16.53 10.95
C ASP A 203 4.80 17.33 9.96
N ILE A 204 4.24 18.46 10.41
CA ILE A 204 3.47 19.38 9.55
C ILE A 204 4.33 19.87 8.37
N PHE A 205 5.60 20.15 8.64
CA PHE A 205 6.60 20.47 7.64
C PHE A 205 7.58 19.31 7.54
N THR A 206 7.39 18.47 6.53
CA THR A 206 8.32 17.36 6.28
C THR A 206 9.58 17.90 5.61
N GLU A 207 10.71 17.28 5.92
CA GLU A 207 11.98 17.62 5.28
C GLU A 207 11.92 17.34 3.77
N GLN A 208 12.82 17.98 3.01
CA GLN A 208 13.02 17.60 1.62
C GLN A 208 13.69 16.21 1.54
N PRO A 209 13.41 15.42 0.50
CA PRO A 209 14.09 14.15 0.29
C PRO A 209 15.60 14.32 0.22
N ASP A 210 16.32 13.49 0.96
CA ASP A 210 17.78 13.44 0.96
C ASP A 210 18.30 12.31 0.07
N LYS A 211 19.47 12.51 -0.53
CA LYS A 211 20.07 11.55 -1.47
C LYS A 211 20.41 10.21 -0.81
N THR A 212 20.87 10.23 0.44
CA THR A 212 21.28 9.00 1.15
C THR A 212 20.07 8.36 1.84
N ARG A 213 19.25 9.18 2.51
CA ARG A 213 18.11 8.70 3.29
C ARG A 213 16.97 8.19 2.41
N ASP A 214 16.64 8.89 1.33
CA ASP A 214 15.40 8.67 0.59
C ASP A 214 15.63 8.19 -0.85
N VAL A 215 16.67 8.69 -1.52
CA VAL A 215 16.96 8.28 -2.91
C VAL A 215 17.69 6.94 -2.96
N ALA A 216 18.73 6.73 -2.15
CA ALA A 216 19.51 5.49 -2.18
C ALA A 216 18.66 4.21 -2.00
N PRO A 217 17.67 4.15 -1.08
CA PRO A 217 16.79 2.98 -0.98
C PRO A 217 16.02 2.66 -2.27
N ILE A 218 15.60 3.68 -3.04
CA ILE A 218 14.93 3.49 -4.33
C ILE A 218 15.93 2.96 -5.37
N VAL A 219 17.15 3.48 -5.39
CA VAL A 219 18.21 2.99 -6.29
C VAL A 219 18.54 1.53 -5.99
N GLU A 220 18.68 1.14 -4.71
CA GLU A 220 18.87 -0.26 -4.34
C GLU A 220 17.70 -1.14 -4.79
N MET A 221 16.47 -0.63 -4.70
CA MET A 221 15.28 -1.33 -5.22
C MET A 221 15.38 -1.54 -6.74
N PHE A 222 15.78 -0.52 -7.50
CA PHE A 222 15.98 -0.64 -8.94
C PHE A 222 17.09 -1.62 -9.30
N ARG A 223 18.19 -1.68 -8.53
CA ARG A 223 19.23 -2.69 -8.73
C ARG A 223 18.72 -4.11 -8.45
N LYS A 224 17.94 -4.28 -7.39
CA LYS A 224 17.40 -5.59 -6.97
C LYS A 224 16.36 -6.11 -7.96
N VAL A 225 15.41 -5.26 -8.37
CA VAL A 225 14.29 -5.65 -9.24
C VAL A 225 14.69 -5.59 -10.71
N ASN A 226 15.58 -4.68 -11.09
CA ASN A 226 16.01 -4.46 -12.46
C ASN A 226 14.84 -4.25 -13.45
N PRO A 227 13.89 -3.34 -13.15
CA PRO A 227 12.63 -3.25 -13.90
C PRO A 227 12.83 -2.85 -15.37
N THR A 228 11.96 -3.36 -16.23
CA THR A 228 11.80 -2.91 -17.62
C THR A 228 10.72 -1.84 -17.74
N LYS A 229 9.80 -1.79 -16.76
CA LYS A 229 8.76 -0.76 -16.67
C LYS A 229 8.53 -0.32 -15.22
N ILE A 230 8.45 0.99 -15.00
CA ILE A 230 8.11 1.60 -13.71
C ILE A 230 6.78 2.33 -13.83
N SER A 231 5.82 2.04 -12.94
CA SER A 231 4.63 2.87 -12.72
C SER A 231 4.85 3.76 -11.52
N LEU A 232 4.49 5.04 -11.61
CA LEU A 232 4.59 5.99 -10.50
C LEU A 232 3.40 6.94 -10.46
N THR A 233 3.08 7.45 -9.27
CA THR A 233 2.04 8.47 -9.12
C THR A 233 2.56 9.80 -9.67
N LEU A 234 1.79 10.42 -10.57
CA LEU A 234 2.14 11.71 -11.17
C LEU A 234 1.26 12.82 -10.57
N ASP A 235 1.60 13.19 -9.34
CA ASP A 235 0.97 14.31 -8.61
C ASP A 235 2.00 15.46 -8.50
N PRO A 236 1.91 16.51 -9.34
CA PRO A 236 2.82 17.66 -9.26
C PRO A 236 2.62 18.48 -7.98
N GLU A 237 3.53 19.42 -7.74
CA GLU A 237 3.44 20.32 -6.60
C GLU A 237 2.08 21.03 -6.55
N GLY A 238 1.43 21.00 -5.38
CA GLY A 238 0.13 21.64 -5.17
C GLY A 238 -1.09 20.87 -5.68
N SER A 239 -0.94 19.67 -6.27
CA SER A 239 -2.07 18.86 -6.74
C SER A 239 -2.61 17.84 -5.73
N GLY A 240 -1.90 17.65 -4.61
CA GLY A 240 -2.20 16.62 -3.61
C GLY A 240 -1.36 16.81 -2.34
N PRO A 241 -1.26 15.80 -1.48
CA PRO A 241 -0.37 15.84 -0.33
C PRO A 241 1.07 16.08 -0.76
N ASP A 242 1.79 16.97 -0.07
CA ASP A 242 3.21 17.29 -0.32
C ASP A 242 4.10 16.03 -0.40
N THR A 243 3.74 14.99 0.36
CA THR A 243 4.38 13.67 0.31
C THR A 243 4.44 13.06 -1.10
N HIS A 244 3.40 13.22 -1.92
CA HIS A 244 3.36 12.62 -3.26
C HIS A 244 4.37 13.29 -4.18
N TYR A 245 4.47 14.62 -4.12
CA TYR A 245 5.44 15.38 -4.89
C TYR A 245 6.87 15.06 -4.46
N LYS A 246 7.12 14.92 -3.15
CA LYS A 246 8.43 14.50 -2.62
C LYS A 246 8.82 13.09 -3.05
N VAL A 247 7.87 12.16 -3.08
CA VAL A 247 8.06 10.82 -3.64
C VAL A 247 8.42 10.88 -5.13
N LEU A 248 7.72 11.71 -5.91
CA LEU A 248 8.02 11.92 -7.32
C LEU A 248 9.44 12.47 -7.52
N GLN A 249 9.86 13.45 -6.72
CA GLN A 249 11.22 14.00 -6.74
C GLN A 249 12.29 12.95 -6.40
N ALA A 250 12.08 12.19 -5.32
CA ALA A 250 13.02 11.14 -4.89
C ALA A 250 13.15 10.04 -5.96
N THR A 251 12.04 9.65 -6.58
CA THR A 251 11.99 8.64 -7.65
C THR A 251 12.71 9.15 -8.91
N ALA A 252 12.47 10.40 -9.30
CA ALA A 252 13.14 11.02 -10.45
C ALA A 252 14.66 11.12 -10.24
N GLU A 253 15.12 11.48 -9.04
CA GLU A 253 16.55 11.48 -8.71
C GLU A 253 17.12 10.05 -8.68
N ALA A 254 16.37 9.05 -8.20
CA ALA A 254 16.80 7.65 -8.22
C ALA A 254 17.00 7.13 -9.65
N VAL A 255 16.09 7.45 -10.58
CA VAL A 255 16.24 7.09 -12.00
C VAL A 255 17.51 7.74 -12.59
N LYS A 256 17.78 9.02 -12.27
CA LYS A 256 19.00 9.72 -12.71
C LYS A 256 20.28 9.15 -12.13
N GLN A 257 20.23 8.59 -10.92
CA GLN A 257 21.39 7.93 -10.32
C GLN A 257 21.61 6.56 -10.95
N TRP A 258 20.54 5.78 -11.11
CA TRP A 258 20.61 4.46 -11.72
C TRP A 258 21.07 4.50 -13.18
N SER A 259 20.72 5.55 -13.93
CA SER A 259 21.18 5.75 -15.32
C SER A 259 22.69 5.94 -15.47
N LYS A 260 23.43 6.17 -14.38
CA LYS A 260 24.90 6.23 -14.39
C LYS A 260 25.53 4.84 -14.35
N GLU A 261 24.75 3.82 -14.02
CA GLU A 261 25.20 2.44 -13.76
C GLU A 261 24.60 1.44 -14.75
N LYS A 262 23.44 1.76 -15.33
CA LYS A 262 22.69 0.92 -16.26
C LYS A 262 22.20 1.74 -17.45
N ASP A 263 22.24 1.15 -18.63
CA ASP A 263 21.56 1.70 -19.80
C ASP A 263 20.03 1.60 -19.62
N LEU A 264 19.36 2.75 -19.68
CA LEU A 264 17.92 2.88 -19.49
C LEU A 264 17.19 3.24 -20.79
N SER A 265 17.81 3.09 -21.97
CA SER A 265 17.18 3.43 -23.26
C SER A 265 15.83 2.73 -23.47
N GLU A 266 15.73 1.48 -23.01
CA GLU A 266 14.53 0.64 -23.11
C GLU A 266 13.61 0.72 -21.88
N LEU A 267 14.00 1.47 -20.84
CA LEU A 267 13.17 1.61 -19.63
C LEU A 267 11.91 2.40 -19.96
N ARG A 268 10.74 1.81 -19.67
CA ARG A 268 9.45 2.49 -19.83
C ARG A 268 8.97 3.03 -18.49
N ILE A 269 8.54 4.29 -18.45
CA ILE A 269 7.94 4.88 -17.25
C ILE A 269 6.51 5.30 -17.57
N ILE A 270 5.55 4.87 -16.75
CA ILE A 270 4.16 5.29 -16.84
C ILE A 270 3.78 6.06 -15.57
N GLY A 271 3.46 7.34 -15.75
CA GLY A 271 2.83 8.14 -14.72
C GLY A 271 1.33 7.82 -14.67
N TYR A 272 0.82 7.46 -13.50
CA TYR A 272 -0.61 7.26 -13.29
C TYR A 272 -1.18 8.35 -12.38
N ARG A 273 -2.47 8.62 -12.58
CA ARG A 273 -3.24 9.57 -11.77
C ARG A 273 -3.66 8.94 -10.45
N ASN A 274 -3.91 9.76 -9.44
CA ASN A 274 -4.51 9.29 -8.21
C ASN A 274 -5.81 10.05 -7.90
N VAL A 275 -6.37 9.88 -6.70
CA VAL A 275 -7.56 10.61 -6.22
C VAL A 275 -7.30 12.11 -6.03
N TRP A 276 -6.03 12.53 -6.05
CA TRP A 276 -5.59 13.91 -5.84
C TRP A 276 -5.45 14.70 -7.15
N PHE A 277 -4.63 14.23 -8.10
CA PHE A 277 -4.51 14.85 -9.42
C PHE A 277 -5.17 14.02 -10.52
N LYS A 278 -5.90 14.69 -11.42
CA LYS A 278 -6.62 14.07 -12.53
C LYS A 278 -6.16 14.68 -13.85
N PHE A 279 -5.93 13.82 -14.84
CA PHE A 279 -5.73 14.24 -16.22
C PHE A 279 -7.05 14.30 -16.95
N GLU A 280 -7.20 15.30 -17.78
CA GLU A 280 -8.17 15.30 -18.86
C GLU A 280 -7.80 14.23 -19.91
N PRO A 281 -8.77 13.59 -20.58
CA PRO A 281 -8.47 12.53 -21.57
C PRO A 281 -7.54 12.98 -22.71
N HIS A 282 -7.52 14.27 -23.02
CA HIS A 282 -6.63 14.81 -24.05
C HIS A 282 -5.18 14.98 -23.57
N GLU A 283 -4.94 15.13 -22.25
CA GLU A 283 -3.61 15.23 -21.64
C GLU A 283 -2.94 13.85 -21.49
N ALA A 284 -3.72 12.78 -21.35
CA ALA A 284 -3.19 11.42 -21.21
C ALA A 284 -2.56 10.89 -22.51
N ASN A 285 -1.46 10.14 -22.41
CA ASN A 285 -0.83 9.45 -23.54
C ASN A 285 -1.33 8.02 -23.75
N VAL A 286 -1.95 7.44 -22.70
CA VAL A 286 -2.48 6.07 -22.66
C VAL A 286 -3.80 6.12 -21.90
N ILE A 287 -4.82 5.43 -22.40
CA ILE A 287 -6.12 5.30 -21.73
C ILE A 287 -6.40 3.82 -21.60
N VAL A 288 -6.53 3.34 -20.36
CA VAL A 288 -6.92 1.96 -20.07
C VAL A 288 -8.44 1.93 -19.88
N PRO A 289 -9.19 1.16 -20.68
CA PRO A 289 -10.61 1.00 -20.47
C PRO A 289 -10.88 0.24 -19.17
N VAL A 290 -11.94 0.64 -18.45
CA VAL A 290 -12.30 0.08 -17.15
C VAL A 290 -13.76 -0.38 -17.21
N SER A 291 -13.98 -1.66 -16.94
CA SER A 291 -15.32 -2.24 -16.85
C SER A 291 -15.95 -2.04 -15.47
N LEU A 292 -17.27 -2.29 -15.36
CA LEU A 292 -17.94 -2.35 -14.06
C LEU A 292 -17.40 -3.49 -13.18
N GLY A 293 -16.92 -4.58 -13.79
CA GLY A 293 -16.26 -5.68 -13.10
C GLY A 293 -14.97 -5.23 -12.42
N ASP A 294 -14.11 -4.50 -13.14
CA ASP A 294 -12.86 -3.97 -12.60
C ASP A 294 -13.10 -3.02 -11.42
N MET A 295 -14.12 -2.15 -11.55
CA MET A 295 -14.55 -1.27 -10.45
C MET A 295 -15.03 -2.04 -9.23
N SER A 296 -15.73 -3.17 -9.45
CA SER A 296 -16.22 -4.02 -8.36
C SER A 296 -15.07 -4.74 -7.66
N VAL A 297 -14.12 -5.27 -8.42
CA VAL A 297 -12.91 -5.94 -7.91
C VAL A 297 -12.06 -4.97 -7.08
N MET A 298 -11.87 -3.73 -7.56
CA MET A 298 -11.17 -2.69 -6.81
C MET A 298 -11.87 -2.36 -5.48
N GLU A 299 -13.19 -2.13 -5.50
CA GLU A 299 -13.96 -1.82 -4.29
C GLU A 299 -13.93 -2.97 -3.28
N ASP A 300 -14.06 -4.22 -3.75
CA ASP A 300 -14.04 -5.41 -2.88
C ASP A 300 -12.66 -5.63 -2.25
N SER A 301 -11.60 -5.61 -3.08
CA SER A 301 -10.22 -5.72 -2.60
C SER A 301 -9.90 -4.61 -1.60
N PHE A 302 -10.27 -3.36 -1.89
CA PHE A 302 -10.03 -2.23 -0.99
C PHE A 302 -10.75 -2.42 0.35
N SER A 303 -12.04 -2.80 0.29
CA SER A 303 -12.89 -2.97 1.47
C SER A 303 -12.44 -4.11 2.38
N ASN A 304 -11.90 -5.18 1.79
CA ASN A 304 -11.47 -6.34 2.55
C ASN A 304 -10.03 -6.21 3.09
N CYS A 305 -9.16 -5.46 2.41
CA CYS A 305 -7.73 -5.43 2.72
C CYS A 305 -7.29 -4.16 3.47
N TYR A 306 -7.78 -2.96 3.14
CA TYR A 306 -7.38 -1.71 3.82
C TYR A 306 -8.24 -1.40 5.04
N LEU A 307 -8.22 -2.30 6.02
CA LEU A 307 -9.04 -2.28 7.24
C LEU A 307 -9.06 -0.91 7.94
N SER A 308 -7.89 -0.30 8.08
CA SER A 308 -7.69 0.99 8.72
C SER A 308 -8.24 2.15 7.91
N GLN A 309 -8.45 1.98 6.60
CA GLN A 309 -8.90 3.02 5.66
C GLN A 309 -10.39 2.97 5.34
N VAL A 310 -11.05 1.83 5.55
CA VAL A 310 -12.48 1.66 5.24
C VAL A 310 -13.36 2.65 6.01
N ASN A 311 -13.09 2.81 7.30
CA ASN A 311 -13.84 3.69 8.19
C ASN A 311 -13.04 4.94 8.58
N ALA A 312 -11.88 5.17 7.95
CA ALA A 312 -11.05 6.31 8.31
C ALA A 312 -11.74 7.61 7.91
N SER A 313 -11.82 8.53 8.86
CA SER A 313 -12.30 9.90 8.63
C SER A 313 -11.19 10.74 7.98
N PHE A 314 -10.64 10.30 6.85
CA PHE A 314 -9.81 11.18 6.02
C PHE A 314 -10.64 11.65 4.83
N PRO A 315 -11.19 12.88 4.89
CA PRO A 315 -11.92 13.40 3.76
C PRO A 315 -10.93 13.64 2.62
N SER A 316 -11.12 12.95 1.49
CA SER A 316 -10.94 13.64 0.23
C SER A 316 -11.88 14.84 0.27
N TYR A 317 -11.44 16.02 -0.18
CA TYR A 317 -12.32 17.19 -0.29
C TYR A 317 -13.64 16.87 -1.04
N ALA A 318 -13.63 15.82 -1.87
CA ALA A 318 -14.76 15.37 -2.66
C ALA A 318 -15.69 14.34 -1.97
N HIS A 319 -15.29 13.65 -0.90
CA HIS A 319 -16.12 12.62 -0.25
C HIS A 319 -15.68 12.29 1.18
N ASN A 320 -16.66 12.23 2.09
CA ASN A 320 -16.51 11.65 3.43
C ASN A 320 -16.91 10.16 3.39
N GLY A 321 -15.94 9.28 3.12
CA GLY A 321 -16.13 7.84 2.94
C GLY A 321 -14.89 7.20 2.33
N LYS A 322 -14.99 5.93 1.90
CA LYS A 322 -13.85 5.18 1.36
C LYS A 322 -13.23 5.86 0.13
N PHE A 323 -11.90 5.86 0.05
CA PHE A 323 -11.20 6.35 -1.14
C PHE A 323 -11.52 5.55 -2.40
N SER A 324 -11.83 4.26 -2.29
CA SER A 324 -12.32 3.43 -3.39
C SER A 324 -13.59 3.99 -4.04
N THR A 325 -14.47 4.61 -3.25
CA THR A 325 -15.67 5.29 -3.79
C THR A 325 -15.29 6.52 -4.62
N VAL A 326 -14.25 7.26 -4.20
CA VAL A 326 -13.72 8.41 -4.95
C VAL A 326 -13.05 7.96 -6.25
N ALA A 327 -12.25 6.90 -6.20
CA ALA A 327 -11.61 6.30 -7.37
C ALA A 327 -12.66 5.82 -8.38
N LYS A 328 -13.68 5.08 -7.94
CA LYS A 328 -14.78 4.61 -8.78
C LYS A 328 -15.55 5.76 -9.44
N ARG A 329 -15.88 6.82 -8.70
CA ARG A 329 -16.55 8.01 -9.25
C ARG A 329 -15.67 8.70 -10.30
N THR A 330 -14.37 8.78 -10.04
CA THR A 330 -13.40 9.37 -10.96
C THR A 330 -13.33 8.55 -12.25
N TRP A 331 -13.18 7.23 -12.16
CA TRP A 331 -13.13 6.36 -13.33
C TRP A 331 -14.43 6.43 -14.14
N ARG A 332 -15.60 6.43 -13.49
CA ARG A 332 -16.90 6.59 -14.18
C ARG A 332 -17.02 7.93 -14.90
N TYR A 333 -16.66 9.03 -14.23
CA TYR A 333 -16.77 10.37 -14.81
C TYR A 333 -15.93 10.49 -16.09
N GLU A 334 -14.69 10.02 -16.05
CA GLU A 334 -13.78 10.06 -17.19
C GLU A 334 -14.21 9.14 -18.33
N CYS A 335 -14.70 7.94 -18.02
CA CYS A 335 -15.27 7.04 -19.02
C CYS A 335 -16.41 7.72 -19.81
N GLY A 336 -17.29 8.45 -19.12
CA GLY A 336 -18.38 9.21 -19.76
C GLY A 336 -17.91 10.35 -20.68
N ARG A 337 -16.67 10.83 -20.53
CA ARG A 337 -16.08 11.88 -21.39
C ARG A 337 -15.34 11.33 -22.61
N VAL A 338 -14.92 10.07 -22.56
CA VAL A 338 -14.17 9.39 -23.63
C VAL A 338 -15.12 8.75 -24.65
N SER A 339 -16.25 8.21 -24.20
CA SER A 339 -17.27 7.59 -25.05
C SER A 339 -18.65 7.80 -24.43
N GLY A 340 -19.59 8.38 -25.18
CA GLY A 340 -20.98 8.58 -24.75
C GLY A 340 -21.78 7.29 -24.45
N HIS A 341 -21.12 6.12 -24.47
CA HIS A 341 -21.65 4.83 -24.07
C HIS A 341 -20.55 4.09 -23.30
N CYS A 342 -20.80 3.81 -22.02
CA CYS A 342 -20.03 2.82 -21.26
C CYS A 342 -21.02 1.81 -20.69
N ALA A 343 -20.83 0.54 -21.08
CA ALA A 343 -21.29 -0.64 -20.38
C ALA A 343 -20.23 -1.72 -20.61
#